data_AF-A0A2K5ND67-F1
#
_entry.id   AF-A0A2K5ND67-F1
#
_cell.length_a   1.000
_cell.length_b   1.000
_cell.length_c   1.000
_cell.angle_alpha   90.00
_cell.angle_beta   90.00
_cell.angle_gamma   90.00
#
_symmetry.space_group_name_H-M   'P 1'
#
loop_
_entity.id
_entity.type
_entity.pdbx_description
1 polymer ?
#
loop_
_entity_poly.entity_id
_entity_poly.type
_entity_poly.pdbx_seq_one_letter_code
_entity_poly.pdbx_strand_id
1 'polypeptide(L)'
;GACSEPRSQDRFICIYAAYLSNKTIAEGRRIPVSEAVANPTATEIQDVCSEVGLNVFLEKNKMYSREWNHDVQYRDRVRVQLKQEDGGLCLVQFLSCKSVMLYAAEITPKLKRRTQKTGGGDQSLQQGEERKKRKGKERKRSNLVSASSLWYCCQKHEWKL
;
A
#
# COMPACT_ATOMS: atom_id res chain seq x y z
N GLY A 1 -8.02 14.78 -38.57
CA GLY A 1 -7.75 14.67 -37.13
C GLY A 1 -8.58 13.55 -36.58
N ALA A 2 -7.96 12.49 -36.07
CA ALA A 2 -8.69 11.43 -35.37
C ALA A 2 -8.94 11.92 -33.95
N CYS A 3 -10.20 12.25 -33.61
CA CYS A 3 -10.64 12.19 -32.23
C CYS A 3 -10.59 10.71 -31.85
N SER A 4 -9.45 10.25 -31.33
CA SER A 4 -9.34 8.91 -30.77
C SER A 4 -10.38 8.80 -29.67
N GLU A 5 -11.30 7.84 -29.78
CA GLU A 5 -12.16 7.45 -28.67
C GLU A 5 -11.28 7.37 -27.42
N PRO A 6 -11.63 8.07 -26.33
CA PRO A 6 -10.84 7.99 -25.12
C PRO A 6 -10.81 6.51 -24.76
N ARG A 7 -9.60 5.92 -24.77
CA ARG A 7 -9.42 4.52 -24.35
C ARG A 7 -10.18 4.39 -23.03
N SER A 8 -10.93 3.32 -22.83
CA SER A 8 -11.84 3.21 -21.66
C SER A 8 -11.13 3.52 -20.34
N GLN A 9 -9.81 3.33 -20.28
CA GLN A 9 -8.89 3.66 -19.19
C GLN A 9 -8.65 5.16 -18.95
N ASP A 10 -8.78 6.06 -19.93
CA ASP A 10 -8.60 7.51 -19.77
C ASP A 10 -9.71 8.14 -18.92
N ARG A 11 -10.90 7.53 -18.93
CA ARG A 11 -12.05 7.92 -18.10
C ARG A 11 -11.89 7.55 -16.61
N PHE A 12 -10.89 6.77 -16.27
CA PHE A 12 -10.67 6.33 -14.90
C PHE A 12 -10.22 7.50 -14.03
N ILE A 13 -10.48 7.43 -12.73
CA ILE A 13 -9.99 8.44 -11.80
C ILE A 13 -8.52 8.17 -11.47
N CYS A 14 -7.74 9.23 -11.23
CA CYS A 14 -6.39 9.14 -10.72
C CYS A 14 -6.39 9.21 -9.19
N ILE A 15 -5.71 8.29 -8.53
CA ILE A 15 -5.38 8.37 -7.12
C ILE A 15 -3.87 8.26 -6.97
N TYR A 16 -3.29 9.24 -6.28
CA TYR A 16 -1.89 9.21 -5.86
C TYR A 16 -1.81 8.92 -4.36
N ALA A 17 -0.73 8.29 -3.92
CA ALA A 17 -0.47 8.02 -2.50
C ALA A 17 -0.52 9.30 -1.64
N ALA A 18 -0.03 10.43 -2.18
CA ALA A 18 -0.05 11.73 -1.51
C ALA A 18 -1.46 12.24 -1.15
N TYR A 19 -2.53 11.73 -1.76
CA TYR A 19 -3.89 12.16 -1.43
C TYR A 19 -4.36 11.59 -0.10
N LEU A 20 -3.88 10.40 0.25
CA LEU A 20 -4.22 9.66 1.46
C LEU A 20 -3.18 9.83 2.58
N SER A 21 -2.06 10.50 2.29
CA SER A 21 -0.99 10.67 3.25
C SER A 21 -1.33 11.72 4.32
N ASN A 22 -0.59 11.70 5.42
CA ASN A 22 -0.67 12.72 6.48
C ASN A 22 0.02 14.05 6.11
N LYS A 23 0.50 14.21 4.86
CA LYS A 23 1.09 15.45 4.34
C LYS A 23 0.09 16.61 4.37
N THR A 24 0.54 17.84 4.21
CA THR A 24 -0.33 19.02 4.19
C THR A 24 -1.23 19.09 2.94
N ILE A 25 -2.26 19.95 2.96
CA ILE A 25 -3.14 20.19 1.80
C ILE A 25 -2.34 20.80 0.64
N ALA A 26 -1.36 21.64 0.94
CA ALA A 26 -0.46 22.22 -0.05
C ALA A 26 0.36 21.14 -0.78
N GLU A 27 0.85 20.15 -0.03
CA GLU A 27 1.63 19.02 -0.55
C GLU A 27 0.79 17.96 -1.28
N GLY A 28 -0.55 18.01 -1.17
CA GLY A 28 -1.44 17.21 -2.00
C GLY A 28 -2.53 16.43 -1.25
N ARG A 29 -2.56 16.44 0.08
CA ARG A 29 -3.59 15.72 0.85
C ARG A 29 -5.00 16.16 0.45
N ARG A 30 -5.91 15.18 0.31
CA ARG A 30 -7.33 15.40 -0.05
C ARG A 30 -8.33 14.97 1.01
N ILE A 31 -7.89 14.19 2.00
CA ILE A 31 -8.70 13.69 3.12
C ILE A 31 -8.38 14.44 4.42
N PRO A 32 -9.28 14.44 5.43
CA PRO A 32 -8.97 14.98 6.75
C PRO A 32 -7.80 14.23 7.41
N VAL A 33 -7.08 14.90 8.30
CA VAL A 33 -5.89 14.34 8.98
C VAL A 33 -6.24 13.12 9.84
N SER A 34 -7.43 13.10 10.45
CA SER A 34 -7.89 12.00 11.30
C SER A 34 -8.00 10.67 10.56
N GLU A 35 -8.33 10.71 9.27
CA GLU A 35 -8.45 9.53 8.40
C GLU A 35 -7.17 9.27 7.60
N ALA A 36 -6.17 10.15 7.73
CA ALA A 36 -4.97 10.07 6.90
C ALA A 36 -4.06 8.92 7.34
N VAL A 37 -3.40 8.31 6.37
CA VAL A 37 -2.45 7.23 6.57
C VAL A 37 -1.04 7.80 6.57
N ALA A 38 -0.15 7.37 7.48
CA ALA A 38 1.19 7.93 7.58
C ALA A 38 2.02 7.77 6.28
N ASN A 39 2.15 6.54 5.78
CA ASN A 39 2.95 6.25 4.58
C ASN A 39 2.21 5.29 3.64
N PRO A 40 1.10 5.71 3.00
CA PRO A 40 0.40 4.88 2.04
C PRO A 40 1.27 4.65 0.80
N THR A 41 1.25 3.44 0.28
CA THR A 41 1.88 3.11 -1.01
C THR A 41 0.82 2.90 -2.09
N ALA A 42 1.14 3.20 -3.35
CA ALA A 42 0.22 2.99 -4.46
C ALA A 42 -0.21 1.51 -4.59
N THR A 43 0.68 0.58 -4.24
CA THR A 43 0.40 -0.87 -4.19
C THR A 43 -0.63 -1.22 -3.12
N GLU A 44 -0.50 -0.68 -1.90
CA GLU A 44 -1.52 -0.89 -0.85
C GLU A 44 -2.89 -0.38 -1.30
N ILE A 45 -2.93 0.80 -1.92
CA ILE A 45 -4.18 1.39 -2.43
C ILE A 45 -4.79 0.49 -3.53
N GLN A 46 -3.95 -0.03 -4.43
CA GLN A 46 -4.40 -0.97 -5.46
C GLN A 46 -4.97 -2.24 -4.84
N ASP A 47 -4.25 -2.85 -3.90
CA ASP A 47 -4.65 -4.10 -3.23
C ASP A 47 -6.02 -3.93 -2.56
N VAL A 48 -6.21 -2.84 -1.80
CA VAL A 48 -7.48 -2.53 -1.13
C VAL A 48 -8.61 -2.31 -2.12
N CYS A 49 -8.39 -1.52 -3.18
CA CYS A 49 -9.43 -1.28 -4.18
C CYS A 49 -9.79 -2.56 -4.94
N SER A 50 -8.78 -3.39 -5.24
CA SER A 50 -8.95 -4.66 -5.95
C SER A 50 -9.68 -5.70 -5.11
N GLU A 51 -9.43 -5.74 -3.79
CA GLU A 51 -10.10 -6.66 -2.86
C GLU A 51 -11.61 -6.40 -2.80
N VAL A 52 -12.03 -5.15 -2.96
CA VAL A 52 -13.46 -4.78 -3.02
C VAL A 52 -14.11 -5.09 -4.37
N GLY A 53 -13.32 -5.46 -5.37
CA GLY A 53 -13.81 -5.73 -6.72
C GLY A 53 -13.96 -4.49 -7.60
N LEU A 54 -13.30 -3.37 -7.26
CA LEU A 54 -13.14 -2.29 -8.22
C LEU A 54 -12.14 -2.69 -9.30
N ASN A 55 -12.37 -2.24 -10.54
CA ASN A 55 -11.38 -2.40 -11.59
C ASN A 55 -10.27 -1.33 -11.41
N VAL A 56 -9.06 -1.79 -11.09
CA VAL A 56 -7.91 -0.95 -10.73
C VAL A 56 -6.68 -1.30 -11.54
N PHE A 57 -5.97 -0.28 -12.00
CA PHE A 57 -4.68 -0.43 -12.67
C PHE A 57 -3.61 0.42 -12.01
N LEU A 58 -2.42 -0.14 -11.85
CA LEU A 58 -1.25 0.58 -11.36
C LEU A 58 -0.40 1.06 -12.53
N GLU A 59 -0.31 2.37 -12.72
CA GLU A 59 0.60 2.98 -13.67
C GLU A 59 1.94 3.22 -12.99
N LYS A 60 2.90 2.33 -13.28
CA LYS A 60 4.24 2.40 -12.72
C LYS A 60 5.01 3.63 -13.22
N ASN A 61 5.90 4.17 -12.38
CA ASN A 61 6.78 5.32 -12.66
C ASN A 61 6.05 6.65 -12.92
N LYS A 62 4.74 6.75 -12.66
CA LYS A 62 4.02 8.03 -12.73
C LYS A 62 4.17 8.79 -11.43
N MET A 63 4.73 9.99 -11.50
CA MET A 63 4.93 10.84 -10.33
C MET A 63 3.79 11.85 -10.15
N TYR A 64 3.54 12.21 -8.90
CA TYR A 64 2.67 13.32 -8.56
C TYR A 64 3.43 14.64 -8.71
N SER A 65 2.84 15.64 -9.37
CA SER A 65 3.55 16.88 -9.72
C SER A 65 4.05 17.68 -8.52
N ARG A 66 3.45 17.52 -7.33
CA ARG A 66 3.89 18.21 -6.10
C ARG A 66 4.81 17.35 -5.23
N GLU A 67 5.03 16.09 -5.61
CA GLU A 67 5.95 15.21 -4.90
C GLU A 67 7.37 15.51 -5.35
N TRP A 68 8.21 15.95 -4.40
CA TRP A 68 9.62 16.21 -4.65
C TRP A 68 10.48 14.97 -4.50
N ASN A 69 10.02 13.98 -3.73
CA ASN A 69 10.80 12.77 -3.49
C ASN A 69 10.68 11.81 -4.68
N HIS A 70 11.82 11.50 -5.30
CA HIS A 70 11.94 10.59 -6.43
C HIS A 70 12.12 9.12 -6.02
N ASP A 71 12.02 8.74 -4.75
CA ASP A 71 12.14 7.34 -4.33
C ASP A 71 11.02 6.48 -4.91
N VAL A 72 11.29 5.19 -5.08
CA VAL A 72 10.35 4.21 -5.67
C VAL A 72 9.01 4.17 -4.92
N GLN A 73 9.02 4.38 -3.60
CA GLN A 73 7.81 4.35 -2.76
C GLN A 73 6.80 5.48 -3.03
N TYR A 74 7.26 6.61 -3.58
CA TYR A 74 6.42 7.79 -3.88
C TYR A 74 6.06 7.90 -5.36
N ARG A 75 6.57 6.97 -6.18
CA ARG A 75 6.19 6.82 -7.57
C ARG A 75 4.90 6.00 -7.65
N ASP A 76 4.35 5.99 -8.85
CA ASP A 76 3.17 5.26 -9.27
C ASP A 76 1.85 6.00 -9.05
N ARG A 77 0.90 5.68 -9.93
CA ARG A 77 -0.44 6.25 -9.96
C ARG A 77 -1.45 5.13 -10.08
N VAL A 78 -2.47 5.17 -9.23
CA VAL A 78 -3.57 4.21 -9.27
C VAL A 78 -4.67 4.79 -10.14
N ARG A 79 -5.15 4.00 -11.11
CA ARG A 79 -6.30 4.32 -11.96
C ARG A 79 -7.46 3.44 -11.54
N VAL A 80 -8.58 4.05 -11.18
CA VAL A 80 -9.77 3.32 -10.70
C VAL A 80 -10.96 3.58 -11.63
N GLN A 81 -11.65 2.51 -12.02
CA GLN A 81 -12.90 2.61 -12.73
C GLN A 81 -14.05 2.86 -11.74
N LEU A 82 -14.72 4.01 -11.87
CA LEU A 82 -15.97 4.27 -11.15
C LEU A 82 -17.21 3.98 -11.99
N LYS A 83 -17.12 4.24 -13.29
CA LYS A 83 -18.23 4.10 -14.24
C LYS A 83 -17.89 3.04 -15.28
N GLN A 84 -18.90 2.24 -15.60
CA GLN A 84 -18.89 1.30 -16.70
C GLN A 84 -19.05 2.05 -18.03
N GLU A 85 -18.93 1.33 -19.14
CA GLU A 85 -19.12 1.89 -20.47
C GLU A 85 -20.56 2.38 -20.68
N ASP A 86 -21.53 1.69 -20.10
CA ASP A 86 -22.96 2.04 -20.11
C ASP A 86 -23.30 3.26 -19.24
N GLY A 87 -22.31 3.89 -18.60
CA GLY A 87 -22.49 5.04 -17.71
C GLY A 87 -22.95 4.70 -16.29
N GLY A 88 -23.36 3.46 -16.04
CA GLY A 88 -23.65 2.93 -14.71
C GLY A 88 -22.42 2.90 -13.80
N LEU A 89 -22.64 2.93 -12.48
CA LEU A 89 -21.55 2.81 -11.50
C LEU A 89 -21.07 1.36 -11.41
N CYS A 90 -19.76 1.14 -11.25
CA CYS A 90 -19.22 -0.19 -11.01
C CYS A 90 -19.69 -0.76 -9.67
N LEU A 91 -19.66 0.06 -8.62
CA LEU A 91 -20.12 -0.31 -7.29
C LEU A 91 -20.92 0.86 -6.70
N VAL A 92 -22.15 0.58 -6.24
CA VAL A 92 -23.07 1.59 -5.69
C VAL A 92 -22.54 2.27 -4.42
N GLN A 93 -21.64 1.61 -3.69
CA GLN A 93 -20.98 2.17 -2.51
C GLN A 93 -19.97 3.29 -2.85
N PHE A 94 -19.48 3.33 -4.09
CA PHE A 94 -18.47 4.31 -4.53
C PHE A 94 -19.05 5.24 -5.58
N LEU A 95 -19.70 6.29 -5.10
CA LEU A 95 -20.28 7.34 -5.94
C LEU A 95 -19.23 8.35 -6.42
N SER A 96 -18.14 8.52 -5.66
CA SER A 96 -17.15 9.58 -5.89
C SER A 96 -15.71 9.11 -5.70
N CYS A 97 -14.77 9.88 -6.26
CA CYS A 97 -13.35 9.69 -5.98
C CYS A 97 -13.05 9.83 -4.48
N LYS A 98 -13.74 10.74 -3.79
CA LYS A 98 -13.56 10.96 -2.35
C LYS A 98 -13.97 9.76 -1.50
N SER A 99 -15.08 9.09 -1.85
CA SER A 99 -15.51 7.86 -1.15
C SER A 99 -14.49 6.74 -1.29
N VAL A 100 -13.86 6.59 -2.47
CA VAL A 100 -12.79 5.59 -2.66
C VAL A 100 -11.57 5.93 -1.83
N MET A 101 -11.16 7.21 -1.80
CA MET A 101 -10.00 7.64 -1.01
C MET A 101 -10.20 7.42 0.50
N LEU A 102 -11.38 7.75 1.03
CA LEU A 102 -11.69 7.54 2.45
C LEU A 102 -11.71 6.05 2.80
N TYR A 103 -12.38 5.23 1.98
CA TYR A 103 -12.40 3.79 2.17
C TYR A 103 -10.99 3.18 2.16
N ALA A 104 -10.19 3.53 1.15
CA ALA A 104 -8.81 3.06 1.06
C ALA A 104 -7.98 3.49 2.29
N ALA A 105 -8.20 4.70 2.80
CA ALA A 105 -7.50 5.19 3.99
C ALA A 105 -7.90 4.41 5.26
N GLU A 106 -9.16 4.01 5.40
CA GLU A 106 -9.65 3.24 6.53
C GLU A 106 -9.13 1.79 6.54
N ILE A 107 -9.04 1.16 5.36
CA ILE A 107 -8.69 -0.26 5.24
C ILE A 107 -7.17 -0.47 5.17
N THR A 108 -6.41 0.44 4.57
CA THR A 108 -4.94 0.35 4.48
C THR A 108 -4.24 0.04 5.82
N PRO A 109 -4.55 0.69 6.96
CA PRO A 109 -3.94 0.34 8.24
C PRO A 109 -4.33 -1.05 8.75
N LYS A 110 -5.47 -1.60 8.32
CA LYS A 110 -5.96 -2.94 8.69
C LYS A 110 -5.33 -4.06 7.85
N LEU A 111 -4.53 -3.72 6.82
CA LEU A 111 -3.87 -4.72 5.98
C LEU A 111 -2.88 -5.59 6.76
N LYS A 112 -2.98 -6.90 6.54
CA LYS A 112 -2.12 -7.92 7.18
C LYS A 112 -0.61 -7.65 6.95
N ARG A 113 -0.25 -7.09 5.79
CA ARG A 113 1.15 -6.79 5.41
C ARG A 113 1.77 -5.68 6.28
N ARG A 114 0.99 -4.73 6.81
CA ARG A 114 1.52 -3.72 7.76
C ARG A 114 1.79 -4.28 9.13
N THR A 115 0.96 -5.23 9.57
CA THR A 115 1.09 -5.86 10.90
C THR A 115 2.40 -6.66 11.04
N GLN A 116 3.02 -7.10 9.93
CA GLN A 116 4.29 -7.83 9.98
C GLN A 116 5.56 -6.95 9.93
N LYS A 117 5.46 -5.65 9.59
CA LYS A 117 6.64 -4.77 9.51
C LYS A 117 7.18 -4.30 10.86
N THR A 118 6.48 -4.57 11.96
CA THR A 118 6.98 -4.31 13.33
C THR A 118 7.97 -5.36 13.83
N GLY A 119 8.33 -6.36 13.00
CA GLY A 119 9.22 -7.47 13.39
C GLY A 119 10.48 -7.68 12.53
N GLY A 120 11.01 -6.66 11.86
CA GLY A 120 12.21 -6.82 11.01
C GLY A 120 13.06 -5.55 10.95
N GLY A 121 14.24 -5.63 11.58
CA GLY A 121 15.15 -4.51 11.84
C GLY A 121 15.80 -3.82 10.64
N ASP A 122 16.37 -2.68 10.99
CA ASP A 122 17.25 -1.75 10.27
C ASP A 122 17.58 -1.98 8.79
N GLN A 123 17.30 -0.93 8.02
CA GLN A 123 17.97 -0.64 6.76
C GLN A 123 19.34 -0.06 7.08
N SER A 124 20.43 -0.73 6.66
CA SER A 124 21.71 -0.05 6.43
C SER A 124 22.03 -0.12 4.94
N LEU A 125 22.02 1.06 4.32
CA LEU A 125 22.62 1.36 3.02
C LEU A 125 24.15 1.25 3.12
N GLN A 126 24.82 0.69 2.10
CA GLN A 126 25.99 1.31 1.45
C GLN A 126 26.54 0.46 0.29
N GLN A 127 26.69 1.12 -0.87
CA GLN A 127 27.57 0.78 -1.99
C GLN A 127 29.05 0.88 -1.58
N GLY A 128 29.93 0.08 -2.18
CA GLY A 128 31.39 0.29 -2.13
C GLY A 128 32.22 -0.94 -2.53
N GLU A 129 33.31 -0.69 -3.27
CA GLU A 129 34.12 -1.59 -4.09
C GLU A 129 35.08 -2.56 -3.37
N GLU A 130 35.56 -3.54 -4.16
CA GLU A 130 36.81 -4.35 -4.11
C GLU A 130 37.76 -4.28 -2.87
N ARG A 131 37.99 -5.41 -2.17
CA ARG A 131 39.31 -6.10 -2.02
C ARG A 131 39.34 -7.25 -0.98
N LYS A 132 39.95 -8.36 -1.42
CA LYS A 132 40.84 -9.32 -0.72
C LYS A 132 40.56 -9.77 0.74
N LYS A 133 40.37 -11.10 0.83
CA LYS A 133 41.07 -12.09 1.68
C LYS A 133 41.06 -11.85 3.20
N ARG A 134 40.27 -12.66 3.93
CA ARG A 134 40.69 -13.19 5.24
C ARG A 134 40.11 -14.57 5.52
N LYS A 135 40.96 -15.36 6.14
CA LYS A 135 40.94 -16.80 6.38
C LYS A 135 40.49 -17.02 7.82
N GLY A 136 39.46 -17.86 8.01
CA GLY A 136 39.16 -18.66 9.21
C GLY A 136 38.87 -17.95 10.53
N LYS A 137 37.78 -18.34 11.20
CA LYS A 137 37.87 -19.06 12.49
C LYS A 137 36.54 -19.72 12.84
N GLU A 138 36.70 -20.92 13.36
CA GLU A 138 35.69 -21.88 13.75
C GLU A 138 34.85 -21.47 14.96
N ARG A 139 33.66 -22.11 15.00
CA ARG A 139 32.62 -22.19 16.02
C ARG A 139 33.05 -21.98 17.47
N LYS A 140 32.17 -21.32 18.24
CA LYS A 140 31.80 -21.80 19.57
C LYS A 140 30.29 -21.75 19.78
N ARG A 141 29.74 -22.93 20.01
CA ARG A 141 28.38 -23.19 20.48
C ARG A 141 28.44 -23.16 22.01
N SER A 142 27.52 -22.46 22.66
CA SER A 142 27.19 -22.71 24.06
C SER A 142 25.69 -22.60 24.23
N ASN A 143 25.08 -23.75 24.48
CA ASN A 143 23.70 -23.90 24.92
C ASN A 143 23.53 -23.26 26.30
N LEU A 144 22.37 -22.63 26.54
CA LEU A 144 21.73 -22.71 27.84
C LEU A 144 20.28 -23.14 27.63
N VAL A 145 19.94 -24.23 28.31
CA VAL A 145 18.66 -24.94 28.34
C VAL A 145 17.73 -24.25 29.33
N SER A 146 16.44 -24.11 28.99
CA SER A 146 15.26 -24.36 29.85
C SER A 146 14.01 -23.95 29.05
N ALA A 147 13.23 -24.87 28.46
CA ALA A 147 12.21 -25.75 29.05
C ALA A 147 10.99 -24.99 29.62
N SER A 148 9.80 -25.42 29.17
CA SER A 148 8.43 -25.06 29.61
C SER A 148 7.83 -23.85 28.87
N SER A 149 6.72 -23.91 28.15
CA SER A 149 5.58 -24.84 28.14
C SER A 149 4.92 -24.74 26.75
N LEU A 150 4.64 -25.85 26.08
CA LEU A 150 3.26 -26.33 25.91
C LEU A 150 2.18 -25.35 26.41
N TRP A 151 1.78 -24.42 25.55
CA TRP A 151 0.40 -23.91 25.52
C TRP A 151 -0.01 -23.65 24.07
N TYR A 152 -0.22 -24.73 23.34
CA TYR A 152 -1.10 -24.74 22.17
C TYR A 152 -2.35 -25.49 22.60
N CYS A 153 -3.41 -24.78 23.03
CA CYS A 153 -4.81 -25.22 22.95
C CYS A 153 -5.79 -24.15 23.49
N CYS A 154 -7.02 -24.17 22.98
CA CYS A 154 -8.20 -23.31 23.23
C CYS A 154 -8.22 -21.95 22.51
N GLN A 155 -9.26 -21.57 21.75
CA GLN A 155 -10.54 -22.22 21.44
C GLN A 155 -11.10 -21.53 20.18
N LYS A 156 -11.46 -22.35 19.20
CA LYS A 156 -12.27 -22.01 18.05
C LYS A 156 -13.72 -22.44 18.39
N HIS A 157 -14.71 -21.71 17.87
CA HIS A 157 -16.14 -22.03 17.74
C HIS A 157 -17.18 -21.45 18.73
N GLU A 158 -18.14 -20.76 18.08
CA GLU A 158 -19.58 -20.57 18.39
C GLU A 158 -19.90 -19.68 19.60
N TRP A 159 -20.88 -18.76 19.54
CA TRP A 159 -22.31 -18.99 19.33
C TRP A 159 -23.03 -17.88 18.55
N LYS A 160 -24.15 -18.31 17.96
CA LYS A 160 -25.19 -17.58 17.22
C LYS A 160 -26.41 -17.42 18.14
N LEU A 161 -27.22 -16.39 17.84
CA LEU A 161 -28.49 -15.91 18.43
C LEU A 161 -28.33 -14.80 19.46
#